data_AF-A0A353DA00-F1
#
_entry.id   AF-A0A353DA00-F1
#
_cell.length_a   1.000
_cell.length_b   1.000
_cell.length_c   1.000
_cell.angle_alpha   90.00
_cell.angle_beta   90.00
_cell.angle_gamma   90.00
#
_symmetry.space_group_name_H-M   'P 1'
#
loop_
_entity.id
_entity.type
_entity.pdbx_description
1 polymer ?
#
loop_
_entity_poly.entity_id
_entity_poly.type
_entity_poly.pdbx_seq_one_letter_code
_entity_poly.pdbx_strand_id
1 'polypeptide(L)'
;AGRAKIAALLAQVGEAMAQADNRAAFTRRTEAFWLWYQERFYGEWELFAMDFDLGLEKLITREGWQNAGASMSTLDNPYFRLLERMKTEFDSVEKIAPPPSWGVIPERFAAMLDYYRAGEKQASLGTKVETEVKEKVAKAVGAFDEHIMSRLTQVVDSVASFRDYLKQLAAFQPVTASEDAAFRFTSKHFGTGGAPVPEQPGQAGAQSGGGGGGQPSPVDVALSKLQHMRLLLADGKTSEEAVWRLVEGPLTFLVTLATYETACGLNELWEAQVLAEVQAVPQNDLWEALFGQQGVVNAFVAGPAKPFLRRDAKGWFGGAWLGVPFPFEESFLKLIDHGAVRRQQLQPKYSVRITALPTNVNPEAHSKPFLVSLTLQCADKPQQLDNYNYQDSLDFVWAPATCGDVTLKIDLREVSVTRTWPGPWGFRAFLRDFRDGREIYTPKDFPDKQAVLEGLGVQRIQVNYKINGADPVLGITEYPAFRLPQRVASCSAGLGATLGRGLGDDNAPAVEPEAETPASMPMSGGKP
;
A
#
# COMPACT_ATOMS: atom_id res chain seq x y z
N ALA A 1 9.22 3.68 41.97
CA ALA A 1 10.62 3.78 42.51
C ALA A 1 11.24 5.18 42.33
N GLY A 2 11.14 5.81 41.16
CA GLY A 2 11.73 7.14 40.89
C GLY A 2 11.18 8.27 41.78
N ARG A 3 9.85 8.44 41.86
CA ARG A 3 9.18 9.45 42.70
C ARG A 3 9.63 9.41 44.17
N ALA A 4 9.74 8.22 44.75
CA ALA A 4 10.16 8.06 46.15
C ALA A 4 11.59 8.57 46.38
N LYS A 5 12.51 8.35 45.43
CA LYS A 5 13.87 8.89 45.49
C LYS A 5 13.89 10.42 45.41
N ILE A 6 13.05 11.00 44.55
CA ILE A 6 12.90 12.46 44.44
C ILE A 6 12.34 13.04 45.75
N ALA A 7 11.31 12.43 46.32
CA ALA A 7 10.74 12.86 47.59
C ALA A 7 11.76 12.82 48.74
N ALA A 8 12.57 11.75 48.81
CA ALA A 8 13.64 11.64 49.80
C ALA A 8 14.71 12.73 49.62
N LEU A 9 15.12 13.02 48.37
CA LEU A 9 16.07 14.09 48.08
C LEU A 9 15.52 15.47 48.48
N LEU A 10 14.26 15.77 48.13
CA LEU A 10 13.64 17.04 48.48
C LEU A 10 13.51 17.22 50.00
N ALA A 11 13.22 16.15 50.74
CA ALA A 11 13.21 16.18 52.20
C ALA A 11 14.60 16.51 52.77
N GLN A 12 15.65 15.85 52.29
CA GLN A 12 17.04 16.11 52.73
C GLN A 12 17.48 17.55 52.43
N VAL A 13 17.18 18.06 51.23
CA VAL A 13 17.49 19.44 50.86
C VAL A 13 16.70 20.43 51.73
N GLY A 14 15.44 20.12 52.06
CA GLY A 14 14.61 20.94 52.93
C GLY A 14 15.13 21.03 54.37
N GLU A 15 15.64 19.92 54.92
CA GLU A 15 16.27 19.88 56.25
C GLU A 15 17.54 20.74 56.32
N ALA A 16 18.33 20.76 55.23
CA ALA A 16 19.53 21.57 55.13
C ALA A 16 19.27 23.10 55.06
N MET A 17 18.02 23.53 54.83
CA MET A 17 17.64 24.95 54.84
C MET A 17 17.46 25.45 56.29
N ALA A 18 18.54 25.99 56.86
CA ALA A 18 18.62 26.42 58.26
C ALA A 18 17.88 27.74 58.58
N GLN A 19 17.74 28.64 57.60
CA GLN A 19 17.04 29.91 57.79
C GLN A 19 15.55 29.79 57.43
N ALA A 20 14.68 30.40 58.25
CA ALA A 20 13.22 30.32 58.09
C ALA A 20 12.74 30.81 56.71
N ASP A 21 13.27 31.93 56.22
CA ASP A 21 12.90 32.48 54.91
C ASP A 21 13.31 31.56 53.75
N ASN A 22 14.50 30.95 53.85
CA ASN A 22 14.99 29.98 52.85
C ASN A 22 14.15 28.71 52.85
N ARG A 23 13.71 28.26 54.03
CA ARG A 23 12.81 27.10 54.17
C ARG A 23 11.44 27.38 53.54
N ALA A 24 10.83 28.53 53.81
CA ALA A 24 9.54 28.90 53.22
C ALA A 24 9.63 29.04 51.69
N ALA A 25 10.71 29.65 51.17
CA ALA A 25 10.95 29.72 49.73
C ALA A 25 11.15 28.33 49.09
N PHE A 26 11.86 27.43 49.78
CA PHE A 26 12.08 26.05 49.33
C PHE A 26 10.78 25.23 49.31
N THR A 27 9.92 25.36 50.34
CA THR A 27 8.61 24.70 50.36
C THR A 27 7.75 25.11 49.17
N ARG A 28 7.65 26.41 48.87
CA ARG A 28 6.90 26.90 47.71
C ARG A 28 7.43 26.34 46.38
N ARG A 29 8.75 26.26 46.23
CA ARG A 29 9.38 25.66 45.04
C ARG A 29 9.12 24.15 44.96
N THR A 30 9.07 23.48 46.10
CA THR A 30 8.74 22.04 46.18
C THR A 30 7.30 21.77 45.77
N GLU A 31 6.35 22.58 46.22
CA GLU A 31 4.95 22.51 45.79
C GLU A 31 4.82 22.74 44.28
N ALA A 32 5.44 23.81 43.76
CA ALA A 32 5.45 24.09 42.32
C ALA A 32 6.11 22.96 41.51
N PHE A 33 7.20 22.38 42.02
CA PHE A 33 7.86 21.24 41.40
C PHE A 33 6.93 20.02 41.31
N TRP A 34 6.15 19.71 42.35
CA TRP A 34 5.25 18.56 42.31
C TRP A 34 4.10 18.76 41.33
N LEU A 35 3.55 19.97 41.22
CA LEU A 35 2.56 20.32 40.21
C LEU A 35 3.11 20.13 38.79
N TRP A 36 4.29 20.69 38.52
CA TRP A 36 5.00 20.50 37.25
C TRP A 36 5.33 19.02 36.97
N TYR A 37 5.76 18.28 37.99
CA TYR A 37 6.08 16.86 37.87
C TYR A 37 4.85 16.05 37.46
N GLN A 38 3.70 16.31 38.08
CA GLN A 38 2.45 15.64 37.75
C GLN A 38 2.03 15.95 36.31
N GLU A 39 2.05 17.22 35.92
CA GLU A 39 1.73 17.64 34.54
C GLU A 39 2.62 16.91 33.53
N ARG A 40 3.94 16.89 33.76
CA ARG A 40 4.87 16.19 32.88
C ARG A 40 4.65 14.68 32.89
N PHE A 41 4.37 14.10 34.05
CA PHE A 41 4.09 12.67 34.19
C PHE A 41 2.91 12.24 33.32
N TYR A 42 1.77 12.95 33.41
CA TYR A 42 0.64 12.68 32.54
C TYR A 42 1.00 12.90 31.07
N GLY A 43 1.67 14.01 30.73
CA GLY A 43 2.05 14.30 29.34
C GLY A 43 2.90 13.20 28.68
N GLU A 44 3.85 12.60 29.40
CA GLU A 44 4.66 11.48 28.87
C GLU A 44 3.81 10.22 28.65
N TRP A 45 2.86 9.94 29.54
CA TRP A 45 1.93 8.81 29.37
C TRP A 45 0.94 9.02 28.22
N GLU A 46 0.51 10.26 27.97
CA GLU A 46 -0.31 10.62 26.82
C GLU A 46 0.44 10.38 25.50
N LEU A 47 1.70 10.84 25.42
CA LEU A 47 2.56 10.58 24.26
C LEU A 47 2.77 9.07 24.05
N PHE A 48 3.07 8.33 25.11
CA PHE A 48 3.20 6.87 25.03
C PHE A 48 1.91 6.19 24.54
N ALA A 49 0.75 6.63 25.01
CA ALA A 49 -0.53 6.11 24.57
C ALA A 49 -0.82 6.42 23.08
N MET A 50 -0.46 7.61 22.61
CA MET A 50 -0.62 8.00 21.20
C MET A 50 0.25 7.17 20.25
N ASP A 51 1.45 6.80 20.69
CA ASP A 51 2.44 6.06 19.90
C ASP A 51 2.42 4.54 20.17
N PHE A 52 1.48 4.03 20.98
CA PHE A 52 1.47 2.63 21.39
C PHE A 52 1.37 1.65 20.21
N ASP A 53 0.63 2.04 19.16
CA ASP A 53 0.47 1.26 17.93
C ASP A 53 1.79 1.07 17.16
N LEU A 54 2.83 1.88 17.42
CA LEU A 54 4.17 1.64 16.85
C LEU A 54 4.76 0.30 17.31
N GLY A 55 4.28 -0.27 18.42
CA GLY A 55 4.64 -1.61 18.86
C GLY A 55 4.31 -2.71 17.84
N LEU A 56 3.35 -2.46 16.94
CA LEU A 56 2.97 -3.40 15.88
C LEU A 56 4.10 -3.70 14.89
N GLU A 57 5.04 -2.76 14.71
CA GLU A 57 6.23 -2.96 13.87
C GLU A 57 7.14 -4.09 14.36
N LYS A 58 6.98 -4.54 15.62
CA LYS A 58 7.72 -5.68 16.17
C LYS A 58 7.15 -7.03 15.76
N LEU A 59 5.92 -7.07 15.23
CA LEU A 59 5.32 -8.29 14.71
C LEU A 59 5.84 -8.53 13.29
N ILE A 60 6.90 -9.34 13.18
CA ILE A 60 7.60 -9.58 11.91
C ILE A 60 7.27 -10.92 11.24
N THR A 61 6.50 -11.78 11.91
CA THR A 61 6.04 -13.06 11.36
C THR A 61 4.52 -13.21 11.35
N ARG A 62 4.03 -14.05 10.43
CA ARG A 62 2.61 -14.45 10.36
C ARG A 62 2.07 -15.07 11.63
N GLU A 63 2.83 -15.98 12.19
CA GLU A 63 2.49 -16.57 13.47
C GLU A 63 2.41 -15.51 14.58
N GLY A 64 3.32 -14.54 14.61
CA GLY A 64 3.32 -13.45 15.59
C GLY A 64 2.05 -12.59 15.53
N TRP A 65 1.64 -12.21 14.32
CA TRP A 65 0.41 -11.48 14.09
C TRP A 65 -0.85 -12.30 14.43
N GLN A 66 -0.90 -13.57 14.06
CA GLN A 66 -2.04 -14.45 14.39
C GLN A 66 -2.17 -14.68 15.90
N ASN A 67 -1.05 -14.92 16.59
CA ASN A 67 -1.01 -15.07 18.04
C ASN A 67 -1.45 -13.78 18.75
N ALA A 68 -0.96 -12.63 18.30
CA ALA A 68 -1.40 -11.34 18.81
C ALA A 68 -2.91 -11.12 18.54
N GLY A 69 -3.40 -11.44 17.34
CA GLY A 69 -4.81 -11.37 16.97
C GLY A 69 -5.71 -12.24 17.84
N ALA A 70 -5.29 -13.47 18.15
CA ALA A 70 -6.01 -14.36 19.06
C ALA A 70 -6.16 -13.75 20.47
N SER A 71 -5.18 -12.96 20.92
CA SER A 71 -5.24 -12.28 22.22
C SER A 71 -6.17 -11.06 22.22
N MET A 72 -6.40 -10.39 21.08
CA MET A 72 -7.14 -9.12 21.00
C MET A 72 -8.60 -9.23 21.45
N SER A 73 -9.22 -10.40 21.32
CA SER A 73 -10.58 -10.66 21.81
C SER A 73 -10.66 -11.00 23.30
N THR A 74 -9.52 -11.04 24.00
CA THR A 74 -9.44 -11.40 25.42
C THR A 74 -9.24 -10.17 26.29
N LEU A 75 -9.50 -10.32 27.60
CA LEU A 75 -9.19 -9.28 28.59
C LEU A 75 -7.69 -9.02 28.74
N ASP A 76 -6.86 -9.94 28.26
CA ASP A 76 -5.41 -9.96 28.51
C ASP A 76 -4.60 -9.44 27.31
N ASN A 77 -5.26 -8.67 26.43
CA ASN A 77 -4.61 -8.07 25.28
C ASN A 77 -3.68 -6.89 25.69
N PRO A 78 -2.69 -6.54 24.85
CA PRO A 78 -1.70 -5.50 25.18
C PRO A 78 -2.30 -4.13 25.51
N TYR A 79 -3.38 -3.74 24.83
CA TYR A 79 -4.02 -2.44 25.04
C TYR A 79 -4.72 -2.34 26.40
N PHE A 80 -5.46 -3.37 26.78
CA PHE A 80 -6.15 -3.38 28.07
C PHE A 80 -5.17 -3.51 29.23
N ARG A 81 -4.10 -4.30 29.07
CA ARG A 81 -2.99 -4.33 30.04
C ARG A 81 -2.34 -2.96 30.22
N LEU A 82 -2.18 -2.20 29.13
CA LEU A 82 -1.66 -0.83 29.23
C LEU A 82 -2.61 0.06 30.03
N LEU A 83 -3.90 0.02 29.76
CA LEU A 83 -4.90 0.82 30.50
C LEU A 83 -4.91 0.48 32.00
N GLU A 84 -4.86 -0.80 32.37
CA GLU A 84 -4.75 -1.22 33.77
C GLU A 84 -3.41 -0.79 34.40
N ARG A 85 -2.32 -0.79 33.62
CA ARG A 85 -1.04 -0.28 34.07
C ARG A 85 -1.06 1.22 34.30
N MET A 86 -1.68 1.99 33.39
CA MET A 86 -1.85 3.43 33.53
C MET A 86 -2.58 3.76 34.82
N LYS A 87 -3.71 3.09 35.12
CA LYS A 87 -4.41 3.22 36.42
C LYS A 87 -3.43 3.07 37.59
N THR A 88 -2.70 1.94 37.63
CA THR A 88 -1.77 1.63 38.74
C THR A 88 -0.67 2.69 38.89
N GLU A 89 -0.16 3.22 37.79
CA GLU A 89 0.90 4.23 37.81
C GLU A 89 0.35 5.62 38.18
N PHE A 90 -0.91 5.91 37.86
CA PHE A 90 -1.56 7.21 38.10
C PHE A 90 -1.89 7.43 39.57
N ASP A 91 -2.15 6.36 40.34
CA ASP A 91 -2.26 6.39 41.81
C ASP A 91 -1.04 7.09 42.46
N SER A 92 0.11 7.02 41.80
CA SER A 92 1.35 7.63 42.28
C SER A 92 1.37 9.15 42.15
N VAL A 93 0.44 9.80 41.46
CA VAL A 93 0.40 11.25 41.29
C VAL A 93 -0.97 11.87 41.53
N GLU A 94 -2.04 11.08 41.65
CA GLU A 94 -3.42 11.55 41.81
C GLU A 94 -3.63 12.52 42.99
N LYS A 95 -2.85 12.37 44.07
CA LYS A 95 -2.99 13.16 45.31
C LYS A 95 -2.27 14.51 45.24
N ILE A 96 -1.53 14.78 44.16
CA ILE A 96 -0.77 16.02 44.00
C ILE A 96 -1.69 17.15 43.54
N ALA A 97 -2.44 16.91 42.47
CA ALA A 97 -3.49 17.79 41.96
C ALA A 97 -4.54 16.97 41.20
N PRO A 98 -5.70 17.54 40.84
CA PRO A 98 -6.69 16.85 40.02
C PRO A 98 -6.08 16.37 38.69
N PRO A 99 -6.35 15.13 38.25
CA PRO A 99 -5.87 14.63 36.97
C PRO A 99 -6.45 15.41 35.79
N PRO A 100 -5.77 15.43 34.63
CA PRO A 100 -6.38 15.90 33.39
C PRO A 100 -7.61 15.03 33.05
N SER A 101 -8.50 15.55 32.19
CA SER A 101 -9.75 14.85 31.83
C SER A 101 -9.56 13.47 31.24
N TRP A 102 -8.46 13.22 30.53
CA TRP A 102 -8.15 11.88 30.03
C TRP A 102 -7.56 10.98 31.12
N GLY A 103 -6.92 11.55 32.14
CA GLY A 103 -6.23 10.83 33.21
C GLY A 103 -7.17 10.01 34.11
N VAL A 104 -8.46 10.32 34.13
CA VAL A 104 -9.49 9.56 34.86
C VAL A 104 -10.04 8.36 34.08
N ILE A 105 -9.82 8.30 32.77
CA ILE A 105 -10.38 7.23 31.92
C ILE A 105 -9.79 5.84 32.26
N PRO A 106 -8.47 5.67 32.48
CA PRO A 106 -7.92 4.37 32.88
C PRO A 106 -8.52 3.82 34.17
N GLU A 107 -8.81 4.68 35.15
CA GLU A 107 -9.47 4.28 36.39
C GLU A 107 -10.89 3.78 36.14
N ARG A 108 -11.70 4.57 35.41
CA ARG A 108 -13.08 4.22 35.05
C ARG A 108 -13.14 2.92 34.23
N PHE A 109 -12.23 2.76 33.29
CA PHE A 109 -12.12 1.57 32.46
C PHE A 109 -11.73 0.33 33.29
N ALA A 110 -10.73 0.45 34.16
CA ALA A 110 -10.33 -0.66 35.03
C ALA A 110 -11.46 -1.06 35.99
N ALA A 111 -12.20 -0.10 36.53
CA ALA A 111 -13.40 -0.40 37.32
C ALA A 111 -14.41 -1.20 36.49
N MET A 112 -14.73 -0.78 35.26
CA MET A 112 -15.60 -1.54 34.35
C MET A 112 -15.08 -2.97 34.11
N LEU A 113 -13.77 -3.17 33.93
CA LEU A 113 -13.18 -4.51 33.78
C LEU A 113 -13.38 -5.37 35.03
N ASP A 114 -13.20 -4.80 36.23
CA ASP A 114 -13.41 -5.51 37.49
C ASP A 114 -14.88 -5.94 37.66
N TYR A 115 -15.82 -5.06 37.30
CA TYR A 115 -17.25 -5.38 37.25
C TYR A 115 -17.57 -6.49 36.24
N TYR A 116 -17.01 -6.42 35.04
CA TYR A 116 -17.16 -7.47 34.03
C TYR A 116 -16.66 -8.82 34.55
N ARG A 117 -15.46 -8.87 35.13
CA ARG A 117 -14.85 -10.08 35.71
C ARG A 117 -15.69 -10.67 36.84
N ALA A 118 -16.24 -9.83 37.71
CA ALA A 118 -17.12 -10.26 38.79
C ALA A 118 -18.43 -10.87 38.25
N GLY A 119 -19.02 -10.24 37.24
CA GLY A 119 -20.25 -10.71 36.59
C GLY A 119 -20.06 -12.05 35.87
N GLU A 120 -18.95 -12.25 35.14
CA GLU A 120 -18.64 -13.53 34.48
C GLU A 120 -18.47 -14.68 35.48
N LYS A 121 -17.80 -14.43 36.62
CA LYS A 121 -17.69 -15.41 37.70
C LYS A 121 -19.06 -15.80 38.25
N GLN A 122 -19.98 -14.86 38.43
CA GLN A 122 -21.33 -15.15 38.94
C GLN A 122 -22.25 -15.80 37.90
N ALA A 123 -22.14 -15.43 36.62
CA ALA A 123 -22.87 -16.09 35.53
C ALA A 123 -22.45 -17.57 35.40
N SER A 124 -21.16 -17.87 35.55
CA SER A 124 -20.64 -19.25 35.58
C SER A 124 -21.15 -20.07 36.78
N LEU A 125 -21.64 -19.40 37.83
CA LEU A 125 -22.24 -20.00 39.03
C LEU A 125 -23.78 -20.08 38.99
N GLY A 126 -24.43 -19.73 37.86
CA GLY A 126 -25.85 -19.99 37.60
C GLY A 126 -26.86 -19.20 38.45
N THR A 127 -26.48 -18.10 39.09
CA THR A 127 -27.41 -17.28 39.91
C THR A 127 -28.16 -16.26 39.03
N LYS A 128 -29.30 -15.70 39.45
CA LYS A 128 -30.00 -14.64 38.68
C LYS A 128 -29.28 -13.30 38.91
N VAL A 129 -28.49 -12.85 37.93
CA VAL A 129 -27.30 -12.00 38.20
C VAL A 129 -27.50 -10.49 38.03
N GLU A 130 -28.35 -9.96 37.14
CA GLU A 130 -28.18 -8.54 36.80
C GLU A 130 -28.48 -7.55 37.94
N THR A 131 -29.65 -7.60 38.59
CA THR A 131 -30.03 -6.60 39.61
C THR A 131 -29.29 -6.77 40.95
N GLU A 132 -29.08 -8.02 41.39
CA GLU A 132 -28.36 -8.31 42.64
C GLU A 132 -26.87 -7.95 42.57
N VAL A 133 -26.25 -8.04 41.39
CA VAL A 133 -24.84 -7.69 41.21
C VAL A 133 -24.63 -6.20 41.24
N LYS A 134 -25.51 -5.41 40.61
CA LYS A 134 -25.47 -3.95 40.72
C LYS A 134 -25.51 -3.51 42.19
N GLU A 135 -26.41 -4.07 43.00
CA GLU A 135 -26.56 -3.71 44.41
C GLU A 135 -25.42 -4.22 45.31
N LYS A 136 -24.98 -5.48 45.15
CA LYS A 136 -23.91 -6.06 45.98
C LYS A 136 -22.57 -5.39 45.71
N VAL A 137 -22.28 -5.09 44.45
CA VAL A 137 -21.01 -4.43 44.12
C VAL A 137 -21.06 -2.95 44.53
N ALA A 138 -22.17 -2.23 44.31
CA ALA A 138 -22.32 -0.85 44.82
C ALA A 138 -22.11 -0.73 46.34
N LYS A 139 -22.60 -1.70 47.12
CA LYS A 139 -22.33 -1.80 48.56
C LYS A 139 -20.87 -2.12 48.88
N ALA A 140 -20.20 -2.95 48.07
CA ALA A 140 -18.80 -3.30 48.27
C ALA A 140 -17.83 -2.13 47.98
N VAL A 141 -18.20 -1.21 47.09
CA VAL A 141 -17.38 -0.01 46.77
C VAL A 141 -17.68 1.20 47.69
N GLY A 142 -18.60 1.08 48.66
CA GLY A 142 -18.83 2.13 49.66
C GLY A 142 -19.42 3.45 49.12
N ALA A 143 -20.19 3.39 48.04
CA ALA A 143 -20.77 4.57 47.39
C ALA A 143 -22.03 5.06 48.13
N PHE A 144 -21.86 6.04 49.03
CA PHE A 144 -22.97 6.69 49.76
C PHE A 144 -23.28 8.12 49.27
N ASP A 145 -22.47 8.65 48.35
CA ASP A 145 -22.64 9.96 47.71
C ASP A 145 -23.37 9.84 46.36
N GLU A 146 -24.28 10.78 46.05
CA GLU A 146 -25.15 10.73 44.87
C GLU A 146 -24.37 10.86 43.55
N HIS A 147 -23.31 11.69 43.51
CA HIS A 147 -22.44 11.80 42.34
C HIS A 147 -21.60 10.55 42.15
N ILE A 148 -21.10 9.96 43.24
CA ILE A 148 -20.36 8.68 43.19
C ILE A 148 -21.29 7.56 42.69
N MET A 149 -22.53 7.52 43.17
CA MET A 149 -23.53 6.52 42.76
C MET A 149 -23.94 6.66 41.28
N SER A 150 -24.13 7.89 40.79
CA SER A 150 -24.41 8.13 39.38
C SER A 150 -23.27 7.64 38.49
N ARG A 151 -22.02 7.97 38.83
CA ARG A 151 -20.84 7.49 38.08
C ARG A 151 -20.68 5.98 38.14
N LEU A 152 -20.93 5.37 39.29
CA LEU A 152 -20.87 3.92 39.44
C LEU A 152 -21.92 3.21 38.59
N THR A 153 -23.11 3.79 38.49
CA THR A 153 -24.19 3.28 37.62
C THR A 153 -23.78 3.35 36.14
N GLN A 154 -23.16 4.45 35.70
CA GLN A 154 -22.65 4.57 34.34
C GLN A 154 -21.57 3.52 34.02
N VAL A 155 -20.64 3.26 34.95
CA VAL A 155 -19.62 2.19 34.83
C VAL A 155 -20.25 0.81 34.71
N VAL A 156 -21.31 0.55 35.48
CA VAL A 156 -22.03 -0.71 35.44
C VAL A 156 -22.81 -0.87 34.12
N ASP A 157 -23.44 0.19 33.64
CA ASP A 157 -24.21 0.17 32.39
C ASP A 157 -23.30 0.01 31.17
N SER A 158 -22.03 0.43 31.25
CA SER A 158 -21.05 0.23 30.17
C SER A 158 -20.63 -1.23 30.02
N VAL A 159 -20.76 -2.08 31.06
CA VAL A 159 -20.36 -3.50 31.04
C VAL A 159 -21.09 -4.28 29.95
N ALA A 160 -22.39 -4.03 29.73
CA ALA A 160 -23.15 -4.69 28.67
C ALA A 160 -22.59 -4.34 27.27
N SER A 161 -22.22 -3.08 27.07
CA SER A 161 -21.60 -2.61 25.82
C SER A 161 -20.21 -3.21 25.65
N PHE A 162 -19.42 -3.30 26.72
CA PHE A 162 -18.10 -3.94 26.70
C PHE A 162 -18.18 -5.43 26.37
N ARG A 163 -19.17 -6.15 26.92
CA ARG A 163 -19.43 -7.56 26.59
C ARG A 163 -19.71 -7.74 25.09
N ASP A 164 -20.60 -6.91 24.55
CA ASP A 164 -20.91 -6.94 23.11
C ASP A 164 -19.70 -6.58 22.26
N TYR A 165 -18.89 -5.61 22.69
CA TYR A 165 -17.64 -5.22 22.04
C TYR A 165 -16.67 -6.41 21.96
N LEU A 166 -16.36 -7.06 23.09
CA LEU A 166 -15.52 -8.26 23.13
C LEU A 166 -16.05 -9.39 22.24
N LYS A 167 -17.37 -9.58 22.21
CA LYS A 167 -18.00 -10.56 21.32
C LYS A 167 -17.74 -10.25 19.85
N GLN A 168 -17.76 -8.97 19.45
CA GLN A 168 -17.42 -8.59 18.07
C GLN A 168 -15.92 -8.76 17.77
N LEU A 169 -15.03 -8.49 18.73
CA LEU A 169 -13.61 -8.81 18.57
C LEU A 169 -13.40 -10.32 18.36
N ALA A 170 -14.09 -11.15 19.14
CA ALA A 170 -14.02 -12.61 18.97
C ALA A 170 -14.54 -13.10 17.61
N ALA A 171 -15.48 -12.38 16.99
CA ALA A 171 -16.00 -12.72 15.66
C ALA A 171 -14.94 -12.63 14.55
N PHE A 172 -13.79 -11.97 14.79
CA PHE A 172 -12.66 -11.94 13.87
C PHE A 172 -11.79 -13.21 13.91
N GLN A 173 -11.89 -14.05 14.95
CA GLN A 173 -11.08 -15.27 15.02
C GLN A 173 -11.20 -16.17 13.77
N PRO A 174 -12.41 -16.52 13.28
CA PRO A 174 -12.53 -17.27 12.03
C PRO A 174 -12.17 -16.47 10.78
N VAL A 175 -12.20 -15.13 10.84
CA VAL A 175 -11.84 -14.24 9.72
C VAL A 175 -10.34 -14.24 9.49
N THR A 176 -9.55 -14.13 10.55
CA THR A 176 -8.09 -14.07 10.48
C THR A 176 -7.42 -15.45 10.50
N ALA A 177 -8.20 -16.53 10.38
CA ALA A 177 -7.70 -17.91 10.40
C ALA A 177 -7.05 -18.34 9.07
N SER A 178 -7.45 -17.73 7.95
CA SER A 178 -6.86 -17.97 6.63
C SER A 178 -7.08 -16.80 5.68
N GLU A 179 -6.29 -16.74 4.62
CA GLU A 179 -6.33 -15.69 3.59
C GLU A 179 -7.69 -15.69 2.87
N ASP A 180 -8.21 -16.88 2.56
CA ASP A 180 -9.53 -17.07 1.94
C ASP A 180 -10.69 -16.66 2.87
N ALA A 181 -10.59 -16.96 4.17
CA ALA A 181 -11.59 -16.50 5.14
C ALA A 181 -11.58 -14.97 5.28
N ALA A 182 -10.39 -14.38 5.36
CA ALA A 182 -10.20 -12.94 5.41
C ALA A 182 -10.76 -12.30 4.14
N PHE A 183 -10.37 -12.79 2.97
CA PHE A 183 -10.78 -12.26 1.68
C PHE A 183 -12.30 -12.27 1.50
N ARG A 184 -12.97 -13.39 1.81
CA ARG A 184 -14.44 -13.47 1.71
C ARG A 184 -15.16 -12.51 2.65
N PHE A 185 -14.62 -12.31 3.85
CA PHE A 185 -15.20 -11.41 4.83
C PHE A 185 -14.99 -9.95 4.43
N THR A 186 -13.73 -9.55 4.20
CA THR A 186 -13.38 -8.17 3.88
C THR A 186 -13.99 -7.74 2.55
N SER A 187 -14.06 -8.59 1.52
CA SER A 187 -14.70 -8.26 0.24
C SER A 187 -16.16 -7.78 0.36
N LYS A 188 -16.86 -8.16 1.44
CA LYS A 188 -18.25 -7.74 1.71
C LYS A 188 -18.35 -6.45 2.52
N HIS A 189 -17.30 -6.10 3.27
CA HIS A 189 -17.33 -5.05 4.30
C HIS A 189 -16.34 -3.90 4.03
N PHE A 190 -15.39 -4.09 3.13
CA PHE A 190 -14.39 -3.10 2.78
C PHE A 190 -15.06 -1.94 2.01
N GLY A 191 -15.25 -0.81 2.68
CA GLY A 191 -15.95 0.35 2.14
C GLY A 191 -17.43 0.49 2.51
N THR A 192 -18.01 -0.41 3.31
CA THR A 192 -19.38 -0.25 3.84
C THR A 192 -19.43 0.61 5.11
N GLY A 193 -18.28 0.95 5.68
CA GLY A 193 -18.16 1.80 6.85
C GLY A 193 -16.81 2.50 6.85
N GLY A 194 -16.83 3.82 6.66
CA GLY A 194 -15.67 4.67 6.86
C GLY A 194 -16.07 5.83 7.77
N ALA A 195 -15.48 5.88 8.96
CA ALA A 195 -15.18 7.18 9.55
C ALA A 195 -14.24 7.94 8.59
N PRO A 196 -14.28 9.28 8.56
CA PRO A 196 -13.48 10.07 7.65
C PRO A 196 -11.98 9.84 7.87
N VAL A 197 -11.21 9.93 6.79
CA VAL A 197 -9.78 10.30 6.82
C VAL A 197 -9.63 11.48 7.82
N PRO A 198 -8.58 11.55 8.65
CA PRO A 198 -8.45 12.60 9.66
C PRO A 198 -8.68 13.99 9.05
N GLU A 199 -9.83 14.58 9.38
CA GLU A 199 -10.19 15.94 8.99
C GLU A 199 -9.30 16.92 9.73
N GLN A 200 -8.84 17.95 9.01
CA GLN A 200 -8.27 19.14 9.61
C GLN A 200 -9.24 19.72 10.66
N PRO A 201 -8.74 20.31 11.77
CA PRO A 201 -9.61 20.79 12.84
C PRO A 201 -10.50 21.92 12.32
N GLY A 202 -11.83 21.71 12.28
CA GLY A 202 -12.79 22.80 12.03
C GLY A 202 -14.00 22.50 11.16
N GLN A 203 -14.17 21.29 10.61
CA GLN A 203 -15.41 20.91 9.92
C GLN A 203 -16.14 19.83 10.73
N ALA A 204 -17.40 20.11 11.06
CA ALA A 204 -18.29 19.14 11.68
C ALA A 204 -18.53 18.01 10.67
N GLY A 205 -18.04 16.81 11.01
CA GLY A 205 -18.03 15.64 10.15
C GLY A 205 -19.40 15.37 9.51
N ALA A 206 -19.46 15.59 8.21
CA ALA A 206 -20.53 15.04 7.39
C ALA A 206 -20.32 13.52 7.34
N GLN A 207 -21.21 12.78 7.99
CA GLN A 207 -21.34 11.33 7.83
C GLN A 207 -21.42 11.02 6.33
N SER A 208 -20.37 10.43 5.76
CA SER A 208 -20.42 9.87 4.42
C SER A 208 -21.24 8.58 4.46
N GLY A 209 -22.56 8.75 4.45
CA GLY A 209 -23.51 7.70 4.14
C GLY A 209 -23.33 7.27 2.68
N GLY A 210 -22.90 6.03 2.48
CA GLY A 210 -22.67 5.48 1.15
C GLY A 210 -22.65 3.96 1.14
N GLY A 211 -23.83 3.35 1.18
CA GLY A 211 -24.07 2.08 0.48
C GLY A 211 -24.30 0.83 1.33
N GLY A 212 -25.57 0.49 1.53
CA GLY A 212 -26.02 -0.90 1.68
C GLY A 212 -27.01 -1.10 2.82
N GLY A 213 -28.27 -1.37 2.51
CA GLY A 213 -29.25 -1.94 3.45
C GLY A 213 -28.91 -3.38 3.88
N GLY A 214 -27.64 -3.68 4.12
CA GLY A 214 -27.12 -4.93 4.64
C GLY A 214 -27.06 -4.91 6.16
N GLN A 215 -26.94 -6.08 6.78
CA GLN A 215 -26.73 -6.17 8.22
C GLN A 215 -25.40 -5.51 8.62
N PRO A 216 -25.35 -4.83 9.78
CA PRO A 216 -24.13 -4.19 10.27
C PRO A 216 -23.02 -5.23 10.45
N SER A 217 -21.81 -4.89 10.04
CA SER A 217 -20.64 -5.76 10.24
C SER A 217 -20.26 -5.84 11.72
N PRO A 218 -19.49 -6.86 12.14
CA PRO A 218 -18.90 -6.90 13.48
C PRO A 218 -18.14 -5.61 13.85
N VAL A 219 -17.49 -4.95 12.87
CA VAL A 219 -16.83 -3.65 13.09
C VAL A 219 -17.84 -2.56 13.41
N ASP A 220 -18.91 -2.44 12.62
CA ASP A 220 -19.94 -1.42 12.84
C ASP A 220 -20.59 -1.57 14.23
N VAL A 221 -20.87 -2.81 14.63
CA VAL A 221 -21.39 -3.12 15.96
C VAL A 221 -20.35 -2.80 17.03
N ALA A 222 -19.09 -3.19 16.86
CA ALA A 222 -18.03 -2.92 17.83
C ALA A 222 -17.83 -1.41 18.05
N LEU A 223 -17.78 -0.62 16.98
CA LEU A 223 -17.67 0.84 17.06
C LEU A 223 -18.88 1.48 17.73
N SER A 224 -20.09 1.00 17.43
CA SER A 224 -21.31 1.48 18.11
C SER A 224 -21.24 1.23 19.62
N LYS A 225 -20.77 0.05 20.04
CA LYS A 225 -20.60 -0.28 21.47
C LYS A 225 -19.48 0.50 22.12
N LEU A 226 -18.37 0.73 21.41
CA LEU A 226 -17.30 1.61 21.84
C LEU A 226 -17.82 3.04 22.06
N GLN A 227 -18.60 3.58 21.13
CA GLN A 227 -19.18 4.91 21.28
C GLN A 227 -20.15 4.99 22.47
N HIS A 228 -20.93 3.94 22.72
CA HIS A 228 -21.78 3.90 23.91
C HIS A 228 -20.96 3.86 25.21
N MET A 229 -19.86 3.10 25.25
CA MET A 229 -18.93 3.14 26.39
C MET A 229 -18.31 4.53 26.56
N ARG A 230 -17.94 5.20 25.46
CA ARG A 230 -17.45 6.59 25.48
C ARG A 230 -18.47 7.50 26.16
N LEU A 231 -19.73 7.48 25.73
CA LEU A 231 -20.79 8.32 26.31
C LEU A 231 -21.01 8.11 27.82
N LEU A 232 -20.71 6.92 28.36
CA LEU A 232 -20.90 6.59 29.77
C LEU A 232 -19.66 6.88 30.62
N LEU A 233 -18.46 6.71 30.06
CA LEU A 233 -17.20 6.78 30.80
C LEU A 233 -16.39 8.06 30.55
N ALA A 234 -16.67 8.79 29.47
CA ALA A 234 -15.98 10.02 29.07
C ALA A 234 -16.60 11.27 29.69
N ASP A 235 -15.82 12.35 29.81
CA ASP A 235 -16.35 13.69 30.11
C ASP A 235 -16.62 14.51 28.82
N GLY A 236 -16.39 13.89 27.65
CA GLY A 236 -16.72 14.45 26.33
C GLY A 236 -15.69 15.45 25.80
N LYS A 237 -14.47 15.48 26.36
CA LYS A 237 -13.42 16.41 25.92
C LYS A 237 -12.52 15.76 24.87
N THR A 238 -12.07 16.57 23.91
CA THR A 238 -11.17 16.12 22.82
C THR A 238 -9.83 15.57 23.32
N SER A 239 -9.35 16.02 24.48
CA SER A 239 -8.15 15.49 25.13
C SER A 239 -8.23 13.99 25.45
N GLU A 240 -9.44 13.41 25.49
CA GLU A 240 -9.64 12.01 25.87
C GLU A 240 -9.42 11.04 24.70
N GLU A 241 -9.31 11.53 23.46
CA GLU A 241 -9.18 10.70 22.27
C GLU A 241 -7.96 9.78 22.30
N ALA A 242 -6.83 10.25 22.86
CA ALA A 242 -5.61 9.43 22.97
C ALA A 242 -5.84 8.14 23.78
N VAL A 243 -6.59 8.21 24.88
CA VAL A 243 -6.90 7.04 25.71
C VAL A 243 -7.96 6.17 25.05
N TRP A 244 -8.96 6.78 24.42
CA TRP A 244 -10.00 6.03 23.75
C TRP A 244 -9.53 5.27 22.52
N ARG A 245 -8.46 5.73 21.85
CA ARG A 245 -7.73 4.97 20.84
C ARG A 245 -7.17 3.66 21.39
N LEU A 246 -6.70 3.62 22.64
CA LEU A 246 -6.25 2.37 23.26
C LEU A 246 -7.41 1.37 23.44
N VAL A 247 -8.62 1.84 23.77
CA VAL A 247 -9.78 0.96 23.89
C VAL A 247 -10.22 0.40 22.52
N GLU A 248 -10.08 1.21 21.46
CA GLU A 248 -10.33 0.83 20.06
C GLU A 248 -9.23 -0.06 19.47
N GLY A 249 -8.01 0.04 19.97
CA GLY A 249 -6.80 -0.61 19.46
C GLY A 249 -6.94 -2.09 19.10
N PRO A 250 -7.56 -2.95 19.94
CA PRO A 250 -7.81 -4.35 19.59
C PRO A 250 -8.65 -4.54 18.31
N LEU A 251 -9.63 -3.67 18.08
CA LEU A 251 -10.46 -3.70 16.86
C LEU A 251 -9.64 -3.28 15.64
N THR A 252 -8.90 -2.17 15.74
CA THR A 252 -8.04 -1.66 14.67
C THR A 252 -6.96 -2.67 14.30
N PHE A 253 -6.40 -3.37 15.30
CA PHE A 253 -5.47 -4.47 15.10
C PHE A 253 -6.09 -5.59 14.25
N LEU A 254 -7.28 -6.05 14.63
CA LEU A 254 -7.94 -7.16 13.94
C LEU A 254 -8.35 -6.80 12.50
N VAL A 255 -8.77 -5.56 12.29
CA VAL A 255 -9.03 -4.99 10.95
C VAL A 255 -7.73 -4.94 10.13
N THR A 256 -6.62 -4.53 10.74
CA THR A 256 -5.30 -4.51 10.08
C THR A 256 -4.86 -5.91 9.67
N LEU A 257 -4.94 -6.88 10.59
CA LEU A 257 -4.62 -8.28 10.30
C LEU A 257 -5.49 -8.85 9.18
N ALA A 258 -6.81 -8.65 9.25
CA ALA A 258 -7.73 -9.09 8.20
C ALA A 258 -7.43 -8.45 6.85
N THR A 259 -7.01 -7.17 6.84
CA THR A 259 -6.61 -6.45 5.62
C THR A 259 -5.35 -7.04 5.01
N TYR A 260 -4.33 -7.37 5.82
CA TYR A 260 -3.11 -8.01 5.31
C TYR A 260 -3.33 -9.45 4.84
N GLU A 261 -4.10 -10.26 5.57
CA GLU A 261 -4.46 -11.62 5.13
C GLU A 261 -5.26 -11.58 3.82
N THR A 262 -6.13 -10.57 3.64
CA THR A 262 -6.83 -10.32 2.37
C THR A 262 -5.87 -9.91 1.25
N ALA A 263 -4.86 -9.09 1.55
CA ALA A 263 -3.84 -8.70 0.59
C ALA A 263 -3.01 -9.91 0.12
N CYS A 264 -2.71 -10.86 1.00
CA CYS A 264 -2.10 -12.14 0.61
C CYS A 264 -3.01 -12.89 -0.39
N GLY A 265 -4.27 -13.13 -0.01
CA GLY A 265 -5.21 -13.87 -0.86
C GLY A 265 -5.45 -13.18 -2.21
N LEU A 266 -5.45 -11.84 -2.24
CA LEU A 266 -5.56 -11.10 -3.50
C LEU A 266 -4.33 -11.29 -4.40
N ASN A 267 -3.13 -11.46 -3.85
CA ASN A 267 -1.94 -11.81 -4.62
C ASN A 267 -2.02 -13.24 -5.20
N GLU A 268 -2.54 -14.21 -4.44
CA GLU A 268 -2.77 -15.57 -4.96
C GLU A 268 -3.75 -15.55 -6.14
N LEU A 269 -4.83 -14.77 -6.02
CA LEU A 269 -5.79 -14.58 -7.11
C LEU A 269 -5.16 -13.88 -8.32
N TRP A 270 -4.25 -12.93 -8.11
CA TRP A 270 -3.53 -12.26 -9.20
C TRP A 270 -2.61 -13.23 -9.94
N GLU A 271 -1.86 -14.05 -9.22
CA GLU A 271 -1.00 -15.07 -9.80
C GLU A 271 -1.82 -16.06 -10.65
N ALA A 272 -2.91 -16.58 -10.07
CA ALA A 272 -3.76 -17.56 -10.73
C ALA A 272 -4.57 -17.00 -11.91
N GLN A 273 -5.14 -15.81 -11.79
CA GLN A 273 -6.10 -15.28 -12.78
C GLN A 273 -5.48 -14.34 -13.81
N VAL A 274 -4.26 -13.85 -13.56
CA VAL A 274 -3.60 -12.89 -14.46
C VAL A 274 -2.24 -13.39 -14.90
N LEU A 275 -1.32 -13.68 -13.97
CA LEU A 275 0.05 -14.06 -14.35
C LEU A 275 0.09 -15.40 -15.10
N ALA A 276 -0.62 -16.41 -14.60
CA ALA A 276 -0.70 -17.73 -15.23
C ALA A 276 -1.33 -17.68 -16.63
N GLU A 277 -2.39 -16.88 -16.81
CA GLU A 277 -3.13 -16.76 -18.07
C GLU A 277 -2.30 -16.09 -19.19
N VAL A 278 -1.38 -15.20 -18.84
CA VAL A 278 -0.59 -14.42 -19.83
C VAL A 278 0.85 -14.90 -19.98
N GLN A 279 1.28 -15.95 -19.26
CA GLN A 279 2.66 -16.43 -19.25
C GLN A 279 3.16 -16.84 -20.65
N ALA A 280 2.28 -17.45 -21.46
CA ALA A 280 2.60 -17.91 -22.80
C ALA A 280 2.18 -16.93 -23.91
N VAL A 281 1.64 -15.75 -23.55
CA VAL A 281 1.15 -14.77 -24.52
C VAL A 281 2.34 -14.01 -25.11
N PRO A 282 2.50 -13.99 -26.45
CA PRO A 282 3.53 -13.19 -27.09
C PRO A 282 3.42 -11.70 -26.73
N GLN A 283 4.54 -10.99 -26.64
CA GLN A 283 4.57 -9.57 -26.27
C GLN A 283 3.67 -8.68 -27.16
N ASN A 284 3.46 -9.09 -28.42
CA ASN A 284 2.63 -8.36 -29.38
C ASN A 284 1.14 -8.42 -29.02
N ASP A 285 0.68 -9.56 -28.48
CA ASP A 285 -0.72 -9.81 -28.12
C ASP A 285 -1.02 -9.50 -26.65
N LEU A 286 0.03 -9.33 -25.85
CA LEU A 286 -0.04 -9.17 -24.40
C LEU A 286 -0.95 -8.03 -23.96
N TRP A 287 -0.98 -6.91 -24.69
CA TRP A 287 -1.87 -5.81 -24.30
C TRP A 287 -3.34 -6.14 -24.45
N GLU A 288 -3.74 -6.80 -25.54
CA GLU A 288 -5.13 -7.19 -25.74
C GLU A 288 -5.54 -8.25 -24.71
N ALA A 289 -4.63 -9.20 -24.40
CA ALA A 289 -4.85 -10.19 -23.34
C ALA A 289 -5.02 -9.54 -21.96
N LEU A 290 -4.29 -8.46 -21.65
CA LEU A 290 -4.37 -7.78 -20.35
C LEU A 290 -5.53 -6.80 -20.26
N PHE A 291 -5.73 -5.96 -21.28
CA PHE A 291 -6.58 -4.78 -21.23
C PHE A 291 -7.59 -4.68 -22.37
N GLY A 292 -7.68 -5.68 -23.26
CA GLY A 292 -8.68 -5.77 -24.30
C GLY A 292 -10.11 -5.89 -23.76
N GLN A 293 -11.08 -6.16 -24.65
CA GLN A 293 -12.47 -6.33 -24.23
C GLN A 293 -12.64 -7.48 -23.22
N GLN A 294 -11.87 -8.55 -23.38
CA GLN A 294 -11.82 -9.71 -22.46
C GLN A 294 -10.55 -9.70 -21.59
N GLY A 295 -9.94 -8.53 -21.39
CA GLY A 295 -8.65 -8.42 -20.74
C GLY A 295 -8.64 -8.90 -19.28
N VAL A 296 -7.69 -9.77 -18.91
CA VAL A 296 -7.62 -10.39 -17.59
C VAL A 296 -7.40 -9.38 -16.45
N VAL A 297 -6.68 -8.27 -16.70
CA VAL A 297 -6.50 -7.20 -15.70
C VAL A 297 -7.80 -6.46 -15.47
N ASN A 298 -8.59 -6.21 -16.52
CA ASN A 298 -9.90 -5.58 -16.39
C ASN A 298 -10.85 -6.47 -15.58
N ALA A 299 -10.85 -7.77 -15.83
CA ALA A 299 -11.64 -8.75 -15.08
C ALA A 299 -11.22 -8.78 -13.60
N PHE A 300 -9.91 -8.78 -13.32
CA PHE A 300 -9.37 -8.75 -11.97
C PHE A 300 -9.77 -7.47 -11.21
N VAL A 301 -9.65 -6.30 -11.85
CA VAL A 301 -10.04 -5.00 -11.29
C VAL A 301 -11.55 -4.91 -11.04
N ALA A 302 -12.36 -5.45 -11.95
CA ALA A 302 -13.82 -5.44 -11.83
C ALA A 302 -14.38 -6.54 -10.91
N GLY A 303 -13.59 -7.57 -10.62
CA GLY A 303 -13.94 -8.70 -9.76
C GLY A 303 -13.23 -8.62 -8.41
N PRO A 304 -12.18 -9.44 -8.18
CA PRO A 304 -11.57 -9.60 -6.85
C PRO A 304 -10.99 -8.33 -6.23
N ALA A 305 -10.43 -7.40 -7.02
CA ALA A 305 -9.84 -6.18 -6.47
C ALA A 305 -10.88 -5.05 -6.23
N LYS A 306 -12.08 -5.14 -6.82
CA LYS A 306 -13.09 -4.07 -6.82
C LYS A 306 -13.46 -3.55 -5.42
N PRO A 307 -13.70 -4.38 -4.38
CA PRO A 307 -14.09 -3.89 -3.06
C PRO A 307 -13.05 -2.94 -2.45
N PHE A 308 -11.79 -3.16 -2.79
CA PHE A 308 -10.63 -2.51 -2.18
C PHE A 308 -10.15 -1.29 -2.97
N LEU A 309 -10.51 -1.14 -4.24
CA LEU A 309 -10.04 -0.06 -5.11
C LEU A 309 -10.93 1.18 -5.05
N ARG A 310 -10.30 2.36 -5.11
CA ARG A 310 -10.93 3.67 -5.27
C ARG A 310 -10.23 4.45 -6.37
N ARG A 311 -10.91 5.46 -6.91
CA ARG A 311 -10.39 6.30 -7.99
C ARG A 311 -10.79 7.75 -7.77
N ASP A 312 -9.84 8.65 -7.95
CA ASP A 312 -10.07 10.09 -7.95
C ASP A 312 -9.44 10.75 -9.20
N ALA A 313 -9.25 12.07 -9.17
CA ALA A 313 -8.62 12.81 -10.26
C ALA A 313 -7.12 12.52 -10.43
N LYS A 314 -6.44 12.00 -9.40
CA LYS A 314 -5.00 11.70 -9.39
C LYS A 314 -4.69 10.27 -9.84
N GLY A 315 -5.66 9.35 -9.75
CA GLY A 315 -5.51 7.98 -10.24
C GLY A 315 -6.23 6.96 -9.37
N TRP A 316 -5.79 5.72 -9.46
CA TRP A 316 -6.27 4.64 -8.59
C TRP A 316 -5.54 4.63 -7.24
N PHE A 317 -6.25 4.27 -6.17
CA PHE A 317 -5.70 4.09 -4.83
C PHE A 317 -6.49 3.04 -4.03
N GLY A 318 -5.93 2.57 -2.91
CA GLY A 318 -6.61 1.67 -1.99
C GLY A 318 -7.64 2.40 -1.12
N GLY A 319 -8.85 1.86 -1.01
CA GLY A 319 -9.83 2.28 -0.03
C GLY A 319 -9.33 2.02 1.39
N ALA A 320 -10.04 2.56 2.38
CA ALA A 320 -9.75 2.32 3.79
C ALA A 320 -10.94 1.70 4.52
N TRP A 321 -10.65 0.92 5.54
CA TRP A 321 -11.64 0.35 6.46
C TRP A 321 -11.16 0.58 7.90
N LEU A 322 -11.96 1.29 8.70
CA LEU A 322 -11.53 1.81 10.02
C LEU A 322 -10.18 2.55 9.95
N GLY A 323 -10.01 3.43 8.96
CA GLY A 323 -8.75 4.16 8.75
C GLY A 323 -7.57 3.32 8.25
N VAL A 324 -7.70 1.98 8.16
CA VAL A 324 -6.66 1.09 7.63
C VAL A 324 -6.76 1.04 6.10
N PRO A 325 -5.79 1.58 5.35
CA PRO A 325 -5.80 1.54 3.89
C PRO A 325 -5.49 0.14 3.37
N PHE A 326 -6.11 -0.23 2.25
CA PHE A 326 -5.72 -1.45 1.53
C PHE A 326 -4.34 -1.23 0.89
N PRO A 327 -3.36 -2.13 1.14
CA PRO A 327 -1.97 -1.87 0.82
C PRO A 327 -1.62 -2.22 -0.64
N PHE A 328 -2.28 -1.63 -1.62
CA PHE A 328 -1.92 -1.83 -3.03
C PHE A 328 -0.48 -1.36 -3.32
N GLU A 329 0.25 -2.14 -4.11
CA GLU A 329 1.57 -1.78 -4.60
C GLU A 329 1.47 -0.69 -5.66
N GLU A 330 2.39 0.28 -5.63
CA GLU A 330 2.40 1.39 -6.59
C GLU A 330 2.56 0.88 -8.04
N SER A 331 3.31 -0.20 -8.22
CA SER A 331 3.50 -0.84 -9.53
C SER A 331 2.18 -1.36 -10.14
N PHE A 332 1.29 -1.90 -9.31
CA PHE A 332 -0.03 -2.34 -9.74
C PHE A 332 -0.95 -1.16 -10.07
N LEU A 333 -0.96 -0.12 -9.22
CA LEU A 333 -1.77 1.09 -9.47
C LEU A 333 -1.35 1.77 -10.78
N LYS A 334 -0.04 1.89 -11.04
CA LYS A 334 0.49 2.40 -12.31
C LYS A 334 0.11 1.53 -13.51
N LEU A 335 0.14 0.20 -13.37
CA LEU A 335 -0.26 -0.72 -14.43
C LEU A 335 -1.71 -0.46 -14.88
N ILE A 336 -2.64 -0.35 -13.92
CA ILE A 336 -4.07 -0.16 -14.24
C ILE A 336 -4.38 1.26 -14.75
N ASP A 337 -3.62 2.28 -14.33
CA ASP A 337 -3.69 3.62 -14.92
C ASP A 337 -3.19 3.62 -16.38
N HIS A 338 -2.06 2.97 -16.66
CA HIS A 338 -1.52 2.88 -18.03
C HIS A 338 -2.46 2.12 -18.99
N GLY A 339 -3.09 1.04 -18.52
CA GLY A 339 -4.09 0.29 -19.29
C GLY A 339 -5.26 1.17 -19.73
N ALA A 340 -5.76 2.03 -18.84
CA ALA A 340 -6.85 2.95 -19.13
C ALA A 340 -6.46 4.06 -20.12
N VAL A 341 -5.25 4.59 -20.01
CA VAL A 341 -4.75 5.69 -20.86
C VAL A 341 -4.47 5.24 -22.30
N ARG A 342 -3.85 4.07 -22.51
CA ARG A 342 -3.51 3.57 -23.86
C ARG A 342 -4.74 3.36 -24.75
N ARG A 343 -5.87 2.91 -24.19
CA ARG A 343 -7.14 2.73 -24.91
C ARG A 343 -7.72 4.05 -25.44
N GLN A 344 -7.49 5.15 -24.73
CA GLN A 344 -8.04 6.46 -25.09
C GLN A 344 -7.20 7.19 -26.15
N GLN A 345 -5.92 6.84 -26.30
CA GLN A 345 -4.96 7.56 -27.15
C GLN A 345 -4.67 6.89 -28.50
N LEU A 346 -4.95 5.59 -28.66
CA LEU A 346 -4.71 4.86 -29.92
C LEU A 346 -6.00 4.71 -30.73
N GLN A 347 -5.97 5.12 -32.01
CA GLN A 347 -7.01 4.77 -32.97
C GLN A 347 -6.93 3.26 -33.31
N PRO A 348 -8.07 2.62 -33.63
CA PRO A 348 -8.09 1.19 -33.97
C PRO A 348 -7.32 0.87 -35.25
N LYS A 349 -7.28 1.82 -36.21
CA LYS A 349 -6.60 1.68 -37.50
C LYS A 349 -6.06 3.03 -37.94
N TYR A 350 -4.92 3.01 -38.62
CA TYR A 350 -4.30 4.15 -39.27
C TYR A 350 -4.13 3.83 -40.76
N SER A 351 -4.48 4.77 -41.64
CA SER A 351 -4.28 4.61 -43.08
C SER A 351 -3.14 5.49 -43.54
N VAL A 352 -2.15 4.90 -44.20
CA VAL A 352 -0.97 5.59 -44.73
C VAL A 352 -0.82 5.22 -46.20
N ARG A 353 -0.86 6.23 -47.08
CA ARG A 353 -0.63 6.04 -48.52
C ARG A 353 0.86 6.01 -48.78
N ILE A 354 1.34 4.90 -49.33
CA ILE A 354 2.74 4.74 -49.75
C ILE A 354 2.77 4.62 -51.27
N THR A 355 3.50 5.51 -51.91
CA THR A 355 3.76 5.49 -53.35
C THR A 355 5.21 5.07 -53.58
N ALA A 356 5.41 3.94 -54.25
CA ALA A 356 6.71 3.45 -54.65
C ALA A 356 7.27 4.24 -55.83
N LEU A 357 8.57 4.54 -55.78
CA LEU A 357 9.33 5.17 -56.87
C LEU A 357 10.45 4.24 -57.33
N PRO A 358 11.04 4.41 -58.52
CA PRO A 358 12.10 3.54 -59.01
C PRO A 358 13.26 3.39 -58.03
N THR A 359 13.74 2.15 -57.88
CA THR A 359 14.86 1.81 -57.01
C THR A 359 16.14 1.85 -57.82
N ASN A 360 17.15 2.56 -57.30
CA ASN A 360 18.40 2.77 -58.02
C ASN A 360 19.56 2.05 -57.35
N VAL A 361 20.53 1.64 -58.15
CA VAL A 361 21.86 1.19 -57.71
C VAL A 361 22.92 2.15 -58.24
N ASN A 362 24.17 2.03 -57.76
CA ASN A 362 25.27 2.77 -58.36
C ASN A 362 25.48 2.38 -59.85
N PRO A 363 25.95 3.31 -60.71
CA PRO A 363 26.06 3.08 -62.16
C PRO A 363 26.92 1.88 -62.58
N GLU A 364 27.93 1.55 -61.78
CA GLU A 364 28.93 0.51 -62.04
C GLU A 364 28.43 -0.90 -61.67
N ALA A 365 27.26 -1.01 -61.02
CA ALA A 365 26.68 -2.29 -60.65
C ALA A 365 26.28 -3.10 -61.89
N HIS A 366 26.67 -4.38 -61.91
CA HIS A 366 26.36 -5.31 -62.99
C HIS A 366 24.95 -5.89 -62.91
N SER A 367 24.24 -5.65 -61.80
CA SER A 367 22.86 -6.07 -61.59
C SER A 367 22.00 -4.92 -61.10
N LYS A 368 20.76 -4.86 -61.60
CA LYS A 368 19.77 -3.84 -61.23
C LYS A 368 18.56 -4.49 -60.55
N PRO A 369 17.97 -3.84 -59.54
CA PRO A 369 16.71 -4.29 -58.96
C PRO A 369 15.61 -4.32 -60.03
N PHE A 370 14.86 -5.41 -60.09
CA PHE A 370 13.72 -5.53 -61.01
C PHE A 370 12.37 -5.61 -60.28
N LEU A 371 12.38 -5.91 -58.97
CA LEU A 371 11.20 -5.91 -58.11
C LEU A 371 11.60 -5.47 -56.70
N VAL A 372 10.81 -4.58 -56.11
CA VAL A 372 10.82 -4.28 -54.68
C VAL A 372 9.44 -4.51 -54.11
N SER A 373 9.34 -5.39 -53.11
CA SER A 373 8.09 -5.72 -52.42
C SER A 373 8.13 -5.21 -50.99
N LEU A 374 7.20 -4.32 -50.65
CA LEU A 374 6.95 -3.87 -49.27
C LEU A 374 5.70 -4.59 -48.74
N THR A 375 5.87 -5.42 -47.71
CA THR A 375 4.79 -6.22 -47.13
C THR A 375 4.59 -5.85 -45.67
N LEU A 376 3.35 -5.53 -45.28
CA LEU A 376 2.91 -5.40 -43.90
C LEU A 376 2.13 -6.67 -43.52
N GLN A 377 2.62 -7.42 -42.54
CA GLN A 377 1.93 -8.60 -42.03
C GLN A 377 0.82 -8.20 -41.07
N CYS A 378 -0.39 -8.71 -41.28
CA CYS A 378 -1.52 -8.53 -40.37
C CYS A 378 -2.30 -9.84 -40.23
N ALA A 379 -3.00 -10.02 -39.10
CA ALA A 379 -3.72 -11.24 -38.74
C ALA A 379 -4.81 -11.64 -39.75
N ASP A 380 -5.51 -10.66 -40.35
CA ASP A 380 -6.51 -10.92 -41.40
C ASP A 380 -5.83 -11.34 -42.71
N LYS A 381 -5.04 -10.42 -43.28
CA LYS A 381 -4.30 -10.63 -44.52
C LYS A 381 -3.07 -9.74 -44.59
N PRO A 382 -1.96 -10.24 -45.17
CA PRO A 382 -0.83 -9.40 -45.54
C PRO A 382 -1.25 -8.33 -46.55
N GLN A 383 -0.68 -7.13 -46.42
CA GLN A 383 -0.81 -6.03 -47.38
C GLN A 383 0.52 -5.85 -48.08
N GLN A 384 0.53 -5.81 -49.41
CA GLN A 384 1.77 -5.81 -50.18
C GLN A 384 1.73 -4.80 -51.33
N LEU A 385 2.80 -4.02 -51.46
CA LEU A 385 3.05 -3.10 -52.57
C LEU A 385 4.27 -3.59 -53.34
N ASP A 386 4.08 -3.95 -54.61
CA ASP A 386 5.12 -4.40 -55.51
C ASP A 386 5.51 -3.27 -56.48
N ASN A 387 6.81 -3.04 -56.64
CA ASN A 387 7.35 -2.00 -57.50
C ASN A 387 8.34 -2.61 -58.50
N TYR A 388 7.93 -2.68 -59.76
CA TYR A 388 8.78 -3.10 -60.88
C TYR A 388 9.44 -1.91 -61.60
N ASN A 389 9.90 -0.92 -60.82
CA ASN A 389 10.46 0.35 -61.28
C ASN A 389 9.49 1.27 -62.04
N TYR A 390 8.20 1.20 -61.70
CA TYR A 390 7.21 2.17 -62.11
C TYR A 390 6.44 2.67 -60.88
N GLN A 391 5.83 3.85 -61.00
CA GLN A 391 5.08 4.41 -59.88
C GLN A 391 3.83 3.58 -59.61
N ASP A 392 3.78 2.97 -58.43
CA ASP A 392 2.60 2.26 -57.91
C ASP A 392 2.31 2.74 -56.48
N SER A 393 1.09 2.52 -55.98
CA SER A 393 0.69 3.02 -54.65
C SER A 393 -0.29 2.10 -53.95
N LEU A 394 -0.14 2.00 -52.63
CA LEU A 394 -1.07 1.29 -51.76
C LEU A 394 -1.41 2.12 -50.52
N ASP A 395 -2.68 2.09 -50.14
CA ASP A 395 -3.14 2.59 -48.84
C ASP A 395 -2.98 1.47 -47.81
N PHE A 396 -1.87 1.49 -47.08
CA PHE A 396 -1.64 0.55 -45.99
C PHE A 396 -2.54 0.91 -44.81
N VAL A 397 -3.30 -0.06 -44.33
CA VAL A 397 -4.13 0.04 -43.14
C VAL A 397 -3.42 -0.67 -42.00
N TRP A 398 -2.72 0.07 -41.15
CA TRP A 398 -2.03 -0.46 -39.98
C TRP A 398 -2.93 -0.44 -38.76
N ALA A 399 -3.12 -1.60 -38.16
CA ALA A 399 -3.84 -1.78 -36.90
C ALA A 399 -2.84 -2.24 -35.83
N PRO A 400 -2.52 -1.42 -34.80
CA PRO A 400 -1.51 -1.78 -33.81
C PRO A 400 -1.76 -3.10 -33.07
N ALA A 401 -3.04 -3.50 -32.98
CA ALA A 401 -3.48 -4.71 -32.30
C ALA A 401 -3.39 -5.99 -33.15
N THR A 402 -3.35 -5.88 -34.49
CA THR A 402 -3.45 -7.05 -35.38
C THR A 402 -2.41 -7.08 -36.49
N CYS A 403 -1.58 -6.05 -36.63
CA CYS A 403 -0.47 -6.02 -37.56
C CYS A 403 0.86 -6.22 -36.83
N GLY A 404 1.84 -6.80 -37.52
CA GLY A 404 3.17 -7.11 -37.03
C GLY A 404 4.24 -6.62 -38.00
N ASP A 405 5.13 -7.54 -38.36
CA ASP A 405 6.34 -7.26 -39.13
C ASP A 405 6.07 -6.52 -40.45
N VAL A 406 6.96 -5.60 -40.78
CA VAL A 406 7.10 -5.05 -42.12
C VAL A 406 8.34 -5.61 -42.76
N THR A 407 8.21 -6.08 -44.00
CA THR A 407 9.31 -6.65 -44.76
C THR A 407 9.48 -5.90 -46.07
N LEU A 408 10.69 -5.41 -46.34
CA LEU A 408 11.11 -4.88 -47.63
C LEU A 408 12.03 -5.91 -48.29
N LYS A 409 11.57 -6.49 -49.39
CA LYS A 409 12.37 -7.40 -50.21
C LYS A 409 12.77 -6.72 -51.50
N ILE A 410 14.05 -6.79 -51.86
CA ILE A 410 14.62 -6.23 -53.08
C ILE A 410 15.18 -7.38 -53.89
N ASP A 411 14.58 -7.62 -55.06
CA ASP A 411 14.98 -8.68 -55.98
C ASP A 411 15.86 -8.09 -57.10
N LEU A 412 17.12 -8.52 -57.12
CA LEU A 412 18.04 -8.39 -58.23
C LEU A 412 18.10 -9.72 -58.98
N ARG A 413 18.58 -9.73 -60.22
CA ARG A 413 18.56 -10.93 -61.07
C ARG A 413 19.27 -12.13 -60.43
N GLU A 414 20.37 -11.89 -59.72
CA GLU A 414 21.21 -12.93 -59.14
C GLU A 414 20.98 -13.13 -57.63
N VAL A 415 20.34 -12.16 -56.95
CA VAL A 415 20.20 -12.17 -55.48
C VAL A 415 18.99 -11.39 -55.00
N SER A 416 18.36 -11.90 -53.95
CA SER A 416 17.34 -11.19 -53.19
C SER A 416 17.91 -10.77 -51.84
N VAL A 417 17.63 -9.53 -51.42
CA VAL A 417 17.96 -9.02 -50.10
C VAL A 417 16.71 -8.57 -49.37
N THR A 418 16.69 -8.72 -48.06
CA THR A 418 15.50 -8.47 -47.24
C THR A 418 15.86 -7.63 -46.02
N ARG A 419 15.03 -6.62 -45.74
CA ARG A 419 15.05 -5.85 -44.49
C ARG A 419 13.71 -6.05 -43.79
N THR A 420 13.75 -6.32 -42.48
CA THR A 420 12.55 -6.52 -41.66
C THR A 420 12.52 -5.55 -40.50
N TRP A 421 11.37 -4.90 -40.28
CA TRP A 421 11.04 -4.16 -39.07
C TRP A 421 10.07 -5.00 -38.24
N PRO A 422 10.53 -5.61 -37.14
CA PRO A 422 9.75 -6.63 -36.43
C PRO A 422 8.69 -6.04 -35.50
N GLY A 423 7.66 -6.84 -35.23
CA GLY A 423 6.65 -6.60 -34.21
C GLY A 423 5.58 -5.56 -34.59
N PRO A 424 4.64 -5.26 -33.68
CA PRO A 424 3.48 -4.41 -33.93
C PRO A 424 3.85 -2.97 -34.28
N TRP A 425 5.04 -2.54 -33.84
CA TRP A 425 5.60 -1.22 -34.13
C TRP A 425 6.47 -1.19 -35.40
N GLY A 426 6.60 -2.32 -36.11
CA GLY A 426 7.40 -2.44 -37.33
C GLY A 426 7.02 -1.41 -38.38
N PHE A 427 5.72 -1.16 -38.56
CA PHE A 427 5.23 -0.15 -39.50
C PHE A 427 5.65 1.27 -39.12
N ARG A 428 5.55 1.66 -37.84
CA ARG A 428 6.04 2.95 -37.37
C ARG A 428 7.56 3.08 -37.53
N ALA A 429 8.31 2.03 -37.24
CA ALA A 429 9.76 2.01 -37.42
C ALA A 429 10.15 2.20 -38.90
N PHE A 430 9.48 1.50 -39.81
CA PHE A 430 9.61 1.71 -41.26
C PHE A 430 9.32 3.16 -41.65
N LEU A 431 8.21 3.74 -41.18
CA LEU A 431 7.85 5.14 -41.48
C LEU A 431 8.88 6.14 -40.96
N ARG A 432 9.54 5.82 -39.84
CA ARG A 432 10.60 6.66 -39.25
C ARG A 432 11.88 6.62 -40.08
N ASP A 433 12.29 5.43 -40.54
CA ASP A 433 13.47 5.27 -41.40
C ASP A 433 13.23 6.01 -42.73
N PHE A 434 12.07 5.80 -43.36
CA PHE A 434 11.69 6.49 -44.59
C PHE A 434 11.09 7.89 -44.41
N ARG A 435 11.28 8.58 -43.27
CA ARG A 435 10.63 9.89 -43.02
C ARG A 435 10.97 10.93 -44.09
N ASP A 436 12.20 10.86 -44.63
CA ASP A 436 12.72 11.77 -45.64
C ASP A 436 12.40 11.27 -47.08
N GLY A 437 11.59 10.21 -47.20
CA GLY A 437 11.14 9.61 -48.46
C GLY A 437 12.15 8.69 -49.14
N ARG A 438 13.30 8.41 -48.51
CA ARG A 438 14.34 7.55 -49.08
C ARG A 438 15.13 6.84 -48.00
N GLU A 439 15.63 5.65 -48.35
CA GLU A 439 16.66 4.95 -47.60
C GLU A 439 17.75 4.43 -48.53
N ILE A 440 18.97 4.39 -48.02
CA ILE A 440 20.16 3.94 -48.76
C ILE A 440 20.77 2.76 -48.04
N TYR A 441 20.70 1.59 -48.67
CA TYR A 441 21.33 0.37 -48.19
C TYR A 441 22.67 0.14 -48.87
N THR A 442 23.58 -0.52 -48.16
CA THR A 442 24.90 -0.95 -48.60
C THR A 442 25.02 -2.46 -48.43
N PRO A 443 26.05 -3.12 -49.00
CA PRO A 443 26.28 -4.56 -48.78
C PRO A 443 26.36 -4.97 -47.31
N LYS A 444 26.84 -4.07 -46.43
CA LYS A 444 26.96 -4.32 -44.98
C LYS A 444 25.61 -4.45 -44.28
N ASP A 445 24.54 -3.88 -44.86
CA ASP A 445 23.19 -4.00 -44.32
C ASP A 445 22.57 -5.38 -44.55
N PHE A 446 23.22 -6.21 -45.40
CA PHE A 446 22.82 -7.57 -45.73
C PHE A 446 23.97 -8.57 -45.55
N PRO A 447 24.40 -8.88 -44.31
CA PRO A 447 25.60 -9.68 -44.04
C PRO A 447 25.63 -11.02 -44.79
N ASP A 448 24.50 -11.73 -44.83
CA ASP A 448 24.38 -13.05 -45.49
C ASP A 448 24.53 -13.00 -47.01
N LYS A 449 24.39 -11.81 -47.62
CA LYS A 449 24.45 -11.58 -49.07
C LYS A 449 25.54 -10.58 -49.46
N GLN A 450 26.35 -10.12 -48.49
CA GLN A 450 27.33 -9.06 -48.69
C GLN A 450 28.32 -9.39 -49.82
N ALA A 451 28.95 -10.57 -49.79
CA ALA A 451 29.93 -10.97 -50.79
C ALA A 451 29.33 -11.06 -52.21
N VAL A 452 28.05 -11.43 -52.33
CA VAL A 452 27.36 -11.51 -53.63
C VAL A 452 27.11 -10.09 -54.16
N LEU A 453 26.64 -9.16 -53.32
CA LEU A 453 26.42 -7.77 -53.70
C LEU A 453 27.72 -7.07 -54.12
N GLU A 454 28.80 -7.27 -53.36
CA GLU A 454 30.12 -6.73 -53.68
C GLU A 454 30.65 -7.32 -55.00
N GLY A 455 30.50 -8.63 -55.22
CA GLY A 455 30.86 -9.29 -56.47
C GLY A 455 30.07 -8.78 -57.70
N LEU A 456 28.85 -8.29 -57.49
CA LEU A 456 28.03 -7.64 -58.51
C LEU A 456 28.36 -6.14 -58.69
N GLY A 457 29.32 -5.60 -57.94
CA GLY A 457 29.67 -4.18 -57.98
C GLY A 457 28.63 -3.26 -57.34
N VAL A 458 27.69 -3.79 -56.54
CA VAL A 458 26.68 -3.01 -55.83
C VAL A 458 27.31 -2.38 -54.59
N GLN A 459 27.42 -1.06 -54.57
CA GLN A 459 27.91 -0.27 -53.43
C GLN A 459 26.77 0.35 -52.63
N ARG A 460 25.68 0.71 -53.32
CA ARG A 460 24.48 1.29 -52.70
C ARG A 460 23.22 0.88 -53.45
N ILE A 461 22.14 0.70 -52.70
CA ILE A 461 20.78 0.50 -53.19
C ILE A 461 19.92 1.60 -52.57
N GLN A 462 19.38 2.50 -53.38
CA GLN A 462 18.52 3.59 -52.92
C GLN A 462 17.06 3.26 -53.22
N VAL A 463 16.27 3.07 -52.16
CA VAL A 463 14.83 2.85 -52.22
C VAL A 463 14.12 4.15 -51.91
N ASN A 464 13.08 4.50 -52.69
CA ASN A 464 12.40 5.79 -52.59
C ASN A 464 10.88 5.58 -52.46
N TYR A 465 10.26 6.29 -51.51
CA TYR A 465 8.82 6.31 -51.30
C TYR A 465 8.32 7.75 -51.14
N LYS A 466 7.11 8.03 -51.67
CA LYS A 466 6.32 9.17 -51.18
C LYS A 466 5.31 8.64 -50.17
N ILE A 467 5.33 9.19 -48.96
CA ILE A 467 4.52 8.74 -47.85
C ILE A 467 3.57 9.88 -47.46
N ASN A 468 2.26 9.60 -47.46
CA ASN A 468 1.23 10.56 -47.03
C ASN A 468 0.40 9.96 -45.91
N GLY A 469 0.15 10.75 -44.85
CA GLY A 469 -0.65 10.35 -43.70
C GLY A 469 0.13 9.62 -42.59
N ALA A 470 1.47 9.72 -42.57
CA ALA A 470 2.29 9.08 -41.54
C ALA A 470 2.30 9.80 -40.18
N ASP A 471 1.99 11.11 -40.14
CA ASP A 471 2.10 11.93 -38.92
C ASP A 471 1.33 11.36 -37.71
N PRO A 472 0.08 10.88 -37.85
CA PRO A 472 -0.65 10.27 -36.74
C PRO A 472 0.01 9.01 -36.18
N VAL A 473 0.74 8.25 -37.02
CA VAL A 473 1.48 7.05 -36.61
C VAL A 473 2.81 7.42 -35.94
N LEU A 474 3.54 8.38 -36.53
CA LEU A 474 4.82 8.86 -36.00
C LEU A 474 4.66 9.58 -34.65
N GLY A 475 3.54 10.28 -34.46
CA GLY A 475 3.19 10.97 -33.21
C GLY A 475 2.83 10.06 -32.03
N ILE A 476 2.70 8.74 -32.24
CA ILE A 476 2.47 7.79 -31.16
C ILE A 476 3.74 7.67 -30.31
N THR A 477 3.61 7.85 -29.00
CA THR A 477 4.70 7.63 -28.03
C THR A 477 4.94 6.13 -27.86
N GLU A 478 6.19 5.68 -27.91
CA GLU A 478 6.52 4.26 -27.67
C GLU A 478 6.11 3.88 -26.24
N TYR A 479 5.20 2.91 -26.12
CA TYR A 479 4.86 2.35 -24.83
C TYR A 479 5.85 1.22 -24.53
N PRO A 480 6.59 1.28 -23.40
CA PRO A 480 7.51 0.21 -23.02
C PRO A 480 6.75 -1.11 -22.83
N ALA A 481 7.46 -2.24 -22.97
CA ALA A 481 6.91 -3.55 -22.72
C ALA A 481 6.26 -3.61 -21.32
N PHE A 482 5.07 -4.23 -21.24
CA PHE A 482 4.36 -4.37 -19.98
C PHE A 482 5.17 -5.26 -19.03
N ARG A 483 5.69 -4.66 -17.96
CA ARG A 483 6.22 -5.41 -16.82
C ARG A 483 5.07 -5.61 -15.85
N LEU A 484 4.57 -6.85 -15.80
CA LEU A 484 3.51 -7.20 -14.86
C LEU A 484 4.10 -7.29 -13.45
N PRO A 485 3.49 -6.61 -12.47
CA PRO A 485 3.89 -6.73 -11.09
C PRO A 485 3.63 -8.16 -10.64
N GLN A 486 4.58 -8.74 -9.92
CA GLN A 486 4.44 -10.11 -9.39
C GLN A 486 3.43 -10.18 -8.24
N ARG A 487 3.15 -9.03 -7.61
CA ARG A 487 2.17 -8.86 -6.53
C ARG A 487 1.39 -7.58 -6.75
N VAL A 488 0.14 -7.56 -6.34
CA VAL A 488 -0.73 -6.38 -6.45
C VAL A 488 -0.84 -5.61 -5.14
N ALA A 489 -0.62 -6.27 -4.01
CA ALA A 489 -0.68 -5.65 -2.69
C ALA A 489 0.46 -6.13 -1.79
N SER A 490 0.96 -5.24 -0.95
CA SER A 490 1.90 -5.58 0.10
C SER A 490 1.15 -6.32 1.20
N CYS A 491 1.42 -7.61 1.30
CA CYS A 491 0.87 -8.43 2.35
C CYS A 491 1.74 -8.47 3.61
N SER A 492 2.71 -7.56 3.77
CA SER A 492 3.74 -7.71 4.79
C SER A 492 4.46 -6.41 5.20
N ALA A 493 3.92 -5.72 6.20
CA ALA A 493 4.79 -5.22 7.28
C ALA A 493 4.83 -6.32 8.35
N GLY A 494 5.64 -7.35 8.11
CA GLY A 494 5.84 -8.44 9.09
C GLY A 494 5.00 -9.72 8.95
N LEU A 495 4.46 -10.02 7.77
CA LEU A 495 3.91 -11.35 7.46
C LEU A 495 4.69 -12.07 6.35
N GLY A 496 5.75 -11.47 5.80
CA GLY A 496 6.49 -12.03 4.67
C GLY A 496 7.31 -11.03 3.85
N ALA A 497 8.16 -10.20 4.46
CA ALA A 497 9.19 -9.48 3.73
C ALA A 497 10.34 -9.07 4.65
N THR A 498 11.47 -9.75 4.47
CA THR A 498 12.78 -9.12 4.59
C THR A 498 12.78 -7.86 3.72
N LEU A 499 13.07 -6.71 4.33
CA LEU A 499 13.38 -5.50 3.59
C LEU A 499 14.58 -5.79 2.68
N GLY A 500 14.38 -5.55 1.40
CA GLY A 500 15.45 -5.46 0.42
C GLY A 500 16.47 -4.42 0.89
N ARG A 501 17.60 -4.93 1.37
CA ARG A 501 18.88 -4.27 1.24
C ARG A 501 19.70 -5.14 0.28
N GLY A 502 19.91 -4.62 -0.93
CA GLY A 502 20.90 -5.12 -1.88
C GLY A 502 20.31 -5.93 -3.05
N LEU A 503 20.52 -5.36 -4.25
CA LEU A 503 20.52 -5.90 -5.63
C LEU A 503 19.59 -5.07 -6.53
N GLY A 504 20.05 -4.16 -7.39
CA GLY A 504 21.39 -3.64 -7.64
C GLY A 504 21.29 -2.29 -8.38
N ASP A 505 22.16 -1.36 -8.01
CA ASP A 505 22.58 -0.24 -8.85
C ASP A 505 23.95 -0.65 -9.44
N ASP A 506 23.94 -1.31 -10.59
CA ASP A 506 25.15 -1.50 -11.40
C ASP A 506 25.39 -0.23 -12.24
N ASN A 507 25.80 0.85 -11.58
CA ASN A 507 26.59 1.94 -12.18
C ASN A 507 27.10 2.91 -11.09
N ALA A 508 28.11 2.49 -10.34
CA ALA A 508 29.00 3.39 -9.61
C ALA A 508 30.45 2.87 -9.72
N PRO A 509 31.44 3.73 -9.99
CA PRO A 509 32.81 3.30 -10.24
C PRO A 509 33.45 2.73 -8.97
N ALA A 510 34.26 1.69 -9.16
CA ALA A 510 34.99 0.99 -8.11
C ALA A 510 35.88 1.94 -7.32
N VAL A 511 35.71 1.96 -5.99
CA VAL A 511 36.64 2.59 -5.05
C VAL A 511 37.64 1.52 -4.63
N GLU A 512 38.93 1.77 -4.87
CA GLU A 512 40.05 0.92 -4.46
C GLU A 512 40.14 0.81 -2.93
N PRO A 513 40.63 -0.33 -2.39
CA PRO A 513 40.78 -0.50 -0.94
C PRO A 513 41.98 0.31 -0.41
N GLU A 514 41.73 1.15 0.59
CA GLU A 514 42.77 1.86 1.34
C GLU A 514 43.68 0.89 2.12
N ALA A 515 44.98 1.17 2.07
CA ALA A 515 46.03 0.41 2.71
C ALA A 515 46.02 0.52 4.23
N GLU A 516 46.19 -0.62 4.91
CA GLU A 516 46.50 -0.69 6.35
C GLU A 516 47.78 0.09 6.67
N THR A 517 47.71 1.02 7.62
CA THR A 517 48.88 1.70 8.20
C THR A 517 49.27 1.01 9.52
N PRO A 518 50.58 0.83 9.83
CA PRO A 518 51.00 -0.04 10.92
C PRO A 518 51.10 0.64 12.29
N ALA A 519 51.11 -0.21 13.31
CA ALA A 519 51.16 0.05 14.74
C ALA A 519 52.25 1.02 15.22
N SER A 520 51.89 1.84 16.22
CA SER A 520 52.84 2.63 17.03
C SER A 520 53.05 1.96 18.39
N MET A 521 54.31 1.61 18.69
CA MET A 521 54.79 1.08 19.97
C MET A 521 54.77 2.13 21.10
N PRO A 522 54.63 1.75 22.38
CA PRO A 522 54.95 2.63 23.50
C PRO A 522 56.43 2.49 23.91
N MET A 523 57.08 3.64 24.11
CA MET A 523 58.46 3.77 24.60
C MET A 523 58.54 3.55 26.12
N SER A 524 59.57 2.80 26.51
CA SER A 524 60.04 2.52 27.86
C SER A 524 60.55 3.78 28.58
N GLY A 525 60.31 3.85 29.89
CA GLY A 525 60.96 4.78 30.81
C GLY A 525 61.00 4.21 32.24
N GLY A 526 62.11 3.56 32.62
CA GLY A 526 62.49 3.30 34.02
C GLY A 526 62.90 4.61 34.72
N LYS A 527 63.17 4.71 36.03
CA LYS A 527 63.80 3.88 37.09
C LYS A 527 63.71 4.73 38.40
N PRO A 528 64.28 4.36 39.57
CA PRO A 528 65.10 3.20 39.93
C PRO A 528 64.45 2.21 40.91
#